data_AF-A0A7X0I9R1-F1
#
_entry.id   AF-A0A7X0I9R1-F1
#
_cell.length_a   1.000
_cell.length_b   1.000
_cell.length_c   1.000
_cell.angle_alpha   90.00
_cell.angle_beta   90.00
_cell.angle_gamma   90.00
#
_symmetry.space_group_name_H-M   'P 1'
#
loop_
_entity.id
_entity.type
_entity.pdbx_description
1 polymer ?
#
loop_
_entity_poly.entity_id
_entity_poly.type
_entity_poly.pdbx_seq_one_letter_code
_entity_poly.pdbx_strand_id
1 'polypeptide(L)'
;MTDAASPPVIEVTIAAPAPVVWQALRDPALIRRWHGWDFDGLDEEVESIYVTDVAADDTAHVLAIQGGDRFSLHPAPDGTLVRLSRVPIGADPEWDTYYNEITAGWYTFLQQLKFAVERHDLAPRRTLILEGTLEQPGILVDALGLHTVAALEPGAPYKAETPAGRLTGEVWATCPGQLLLTAEELGDGLAAFVQQEHTSYRPEGGVLVLLTTYGMDDDAFAALESRWASWWERHRLSSE
;
A
#
# COMPACT_ATOMS: atom_id res chain seq x y z
N MET A 1 5.90 15.18 -32.45
CA MET A 1 5.24 13.95 -31.97
C MET A 1 5.98 13.53 -30.73
N THR A 2 5.50 14.00 -29.57
CA THR A 2 6.03 13.56 -28.27
C THR A 2 5.62 12.10 -28.13
N ASP A 3 6.60 11.22 -27.99
CA ASP A 3 6.39 9.80 -27.72
C ASP A 3 5.62 9.75 -26.39
N ALA A 4 4.32 9.44 -26.46
CA ALA A 4 3.50 9.33 -25.25
C ALA A 4 4.01 8.10 -24.52
N ALA A 5 4.74 8.31 -23.42
CA ALA A 5 5.19 7.23 -22.56
C ALA A 5 3.98 6.32 -22.27
N SER A 6 4.16 5.01 -22.47
CA SER A 6 3.09 4.06 -22.16
C SER A 6 2.69 4.22 -20.70
N PRO A 7 1.38 4.28 -20.39
CA PRO A 7 0.94 4.48 -19.02
C PRO A 7 1.50 3.38 -18.10
N PRO A 8 1.82 3.70 -16.83
CA PRO A 8 2.27 2.72 -15.86
C PRO A 8 1.32 1.52 -15.78
N VAL A 9 1.93 0.33 -15.79
CA VAL A 9 1.25 -0.94 -15.55
C VAL A 9 1.86 -1.54 -14.29
N ILE A 10 1.01 -1.82 -13.30
CA ILE A 10 1.40 -2.46 -12.04
C ILE A 10 0.81 -3.85 -12.03
N GLU A 11 1.63 -4.84 -11.71
CA GLU A 11 1.23 -6.26 -11.74
C GLU A 11 1.62 -6.95 -10.44
N VAL A 12 0.69 -7.76 -9.92
CA VAL A 12 0.96 -8.71 -8.83
C VAL A 12 0.29 -10.04 -9.15
N THR A 13 0.98 -11.14 -8.89
CA THR A 13 0.37 -12.48 -8.95
C THR A 13 -0.13 -12.84 -7.56
N ILE A 14 -1.41 -13.13 -7.44
CA ILE A 14 -2.07 -13.56 -6.21
C ILE A 14 -2.31 -15.07 -6.28
N ALA A 15 -1.86 -15.80 -5.27
CA ALA A 15 -2.01 -17.25 -5.12
C ALA A 15 -3.43 -17.66 -4.73
N ALA A 16 -4.42 -17.17 -5.48
CA ALA A 16 -5.84 -17.46 -5.32
C ALA A 16 -6.53 -17.57 -6.69
N PRO A 17 -7.65 -18.31 -6.78
CA PRO A 17 -8.47 -18.38 -7.98
C PRO A 17 -9.05 -17.01 -8.38
N ALA A 18 -9.20 -16.76 -9.68
CA ALA A 18 -9.73 -15.50 -10.20
C ALA A 18 -11.08 -15.08 -9.58
N PRO A 19 -12.05 -15.98 -9.30
CA PRO A 19 -13.30 -15.59 -8.64
C PRO A 19 -13.10 -14.98 -7.24
N VAL A 20 -12.12 -15.47 -6.47
CA VAL A 20 -11.82 -14.93 -5.12
C VAL A 20 -11.26 -13.53 -5.25
N VAL A 21 -10.28 -13.34 -6.13
CA VAL A 21 -9.66 -12.03 -6.39
C VAL A 21 -10.67 -11.05 -7.00
N TRP A 22 -11.55 -11.52 -7.88
CA TRP A 22 -12.59 -10.70 -8.48
C TRP A 22 -13.58 -10.20 -7.43
N GLN A 23 -14.00 -11.07 -6.51
CA GLN A 23 -14.86 -10.67 -5.40
C GLN A 23 -14.19 -9.61 -4.52
N ALA A 24 -12.89 -9.77 -4.23
CA ALA A 24 -12.10 -8.80 -3.46
C ALA A 24 -12.02 -7.41 -4.12
N LEU A 25 -12.19 -7.31 -5.44
CA LEU A 25 -12.20 -6.06 -6.22
C LEU A 25 -13.61 -5.48 -6.42
N ARG A 26 -14.67 -6.21 -6.06
CA ARG A 26 -16.06 -5.83 -6.35
C ARG A 26 -16.92 -5.60 -5.11
N ASP A 27 -16.62 -6.29 -4.01
CA ASP A 27 -17.38 -6.19 -2.77
C ASP A 27 -16.79 -5.10 -1.85
N PRO A 28 -17.49 -3.97 -1.59
CA PRO A 28 -16.99 -2.90 -0.74
C PRO A 28 -16.57 -3.37 0.66
N ALA A 29 -17.27 -4.36 1.21
CA ALA A 29 -16.96 -4.91 2.53
C ALA A 29 -15.63 -5.70 2.55
N LEU A 30 -15.19 -6.21 1.40
CA LEU A 30 -13.88 -6.82 1.19
C LEU A 30 -12.83 -5.81 0.74
N ILE A 31 -13.21 -4.79 -0.05
CA ILE A 31 -12.28 -3.75 -0.52
C ILE A 31 -11.66 -3.00 0.66
N ARG A 32 -12.45 -2.62 1.67
CA ARG A 32 -11.92 -2.00 2.89
C ARG A 32 -10.90 -2.87 3.66
N ARG A 33 -10.84 -4.18 3.35
CA ARG A 33 -9.88 -5.12 3.96
C ARG A 33 -8.49 -5.07 3.33
N TRP A 34 -8.29 -4.27 2.28
CA TRP A 34 -6.97 -4.13 1.66
C TRP A 34 -6.70 -2.73 1.09
N HIS A 35 -7.73 -1.99 0.68
CA HIS A 35 -7.62 -0.64 0.15
C HIS A 35 -7.52 0.40 1.28
N GLY A 36 -6.67 1.41 1.09
CA GLY A 36 -6.55 2.55 1.99
C GLY A 36 -5.99 2.20 3.37
N TRP A 37 -6.42 2.97 4.36
CA TRP A 37 -6.15 2.82 5.79
C TRP A 37 -7.43 3.17 6.56
N ASP A 38 -7.48 2.83 7.86
CA ASP A 38 -8.58 3.14 8.75
C ASP A 38 -8.66 4.65 9.01
N PHE A 39 -9.78 5.25 8.60
CA PHE A 39 -10.23 6.59 8.97
C PHE A 39 -11.75 6.67 8.77
N ASP A 40 -12.39 7.70 9.33
CA ASP A 40 -13.85 7.82 9.35
C ASP A 40 -14.52 7.89 7.95
N GLY A 41 -13.77 8.17 6.89
CA GLY A 41 -14.27 8.29 5.51
C GLY A 41 -13.88 7.15 4.55
N LEU A 42 -13.26 6.07 5.04
CA LEU A 42 -12.78 4.98 4.18
C LEU A 42 -13.92 4.35 3.36
N ASP A 43 -15.09 4.14 3.96
CA ASP A 43 -16.23 3.53 3.27
C ASP A 43 -16.74 4.43 2.13
N GLU A 44 -16.72 5.75 2.30
CA GLU A 44 -17.11 6.73 1.28
C GLU A 44 -16.07 6.77 0.14
N GLU A 45 -14.78 6.70 0.47
CA GLU A 45 -13.71 6.60 -0.51
C GLU A 45 -13.83 5.33 -1.35
N VAL A 46 -14.08 4.17 -0.71
CA VAL A 46 -14.28 2.90 -1.40
C VAL A 46 -15.49 2.96 -2.34
N GLU A 47 -16.62 3.52 -1.88
CA GLU A 47 -17.81 3.70 -2.70
C GLU A 47 -17.53 4.60 -3.91
N SER A 48 -16.81 5.70 -3.71
CA SER A 48 -16.45 6.63 -4.77
C SER A 48 -15.53 6.02 -5.81
N ILE A 49 -14.54 5.22 -5.41
CA ILE A 49 -13.52 4.67 -6.32
C ILE A 49 -14.03 3.42 -7.06
N TYR A 50 -14.69 2.50 -6.35
CA TYR A 50 -14.94 1.14 -6.84
C TYR A 50 -16.40 0.83 -7.19
N VAL A 51 -17.33 1.73 -6.85
CA VAL A 51 -18.78 1.47 -7.00
C VAL A 51 -19.46 2.55 -7.85
N THR A 52 -19.22 3.82 -7.55
CA THR A 52 -19.87 4.94 -8.23
C THR A 52 -19.27 5.14 -9.62
N ASP A 53 -20.13 5.17 -10.65
CA ASP A 53 -19.77 5.45 -12.05
C ASP A 53 -18.63 4.57 -12.62
N VAL A 54 -18.49 3.34 -12.11
CA VAL A 54 -17.51 2.36 -12.59
C VAL A 54 -18.07 1.50 -13.73
N ALA A 55 -17.19 0.98 -14.58
CA ALA A 55 -17.55 0.02 -15.62
C ALA A 55 -16.90 -1.34 -15.34
N ALA A 56 -17.73 -2.38 -15.14
CA ALA A 56 -17.29 -3.75 -14.90
C ALA A 56 -17.73 -4.68 -16.03
N ASP A 57 -16.81 -5.51 -16.50
CA ASP A 57 -17.07 -6.68 -17.34
C ASP A 57 -16.73 -7.93 -16.52
N ASP A 58 -17.75 -8.53 -15.91
CA ASP A 58 -17.60 -9.74 -15.08
C ASP A 58 -17.16 -10.97 -15.89
N THR A 59 -17.41 -10.98 -17.21
CA THR A 59 -16.99 -12.12 -18.06
C THR A 59 -15.51 -12.04 -18.40
N ALA A 60 -15.01 -10.83 -18.67
CA ALA A 60 -13.61 -10.57 -18.94
C ALA A 60 -12.76 -10.34 -17.67
N HIS A 61 -13.39 -10.25 -16.49
CA HIS A 61 -12.78 -9.80 -15.23
C HIS A 61 -12.00 -8.49 -15.38
N VAL A 62 -12.68 -7.48 -15.94
CA VAL A 62 -12.13 -6.14 -16.15
C VAL A 62 -12.97 -5.12 -15.39
N LEU A 63 -12.33 -4.30 -14.56
CA LEU A 63 -12.96 -3.22 -13.81
C LEU A 63 -12.25 -1.91 -14.13
N ALA A 64 -12.96 -0.96 -14.73
CA ALA A 64 -12.53 0.43 -14.84
C ALA A 64 -13.13 1.22 -13.67
N ILE A 65 -12.26 1.75 -12.81
CA ILE A 65 -12.62 2.49 -11.60
C ILE A 65 -12.71 3.99 -11.88
N GLN A 66 -13.20 4.74 -10.89
CA GLN A 66 -13.17 6.20 -10.92
C GLN A 66 -11.71 6.68 -11.14
N GLY A 67 -11.55 7.75 -11.93
CA GLY A 67 -10.23 8.22 -12.39
C GLY A 67 -9.71 7.51 -13.65
N GLY A 68 -10.40 6.47 -14.11
CA GLY A 68 -10.16 5.80 -15.40
C GLY A 68 -9.11 4.69 -15.38
N ASP A 69 -8.49 4.45 -14.22
CA ASP A 69 -7.59 3.31 -14.02
C ASP A 69 -8.35 1.98 -14.20
N ARG A 70 -7.66 0.95 -14.66
CA ARG A 70 -8.29 -0.33 -15.04
C ARG A 70 -7.61 -1.54 -14.42
N PHE A 71 -8.35 -2.29 -13.63
CA PHE A 71 -7.99 -3.64 -13.20
C PHE A 71 -8.37 -4.67 -14.27
N SER A 72 -7.52 -5.68 -14.45
CA SER A 72 -7.81 -6.86 -15.26
C SER A 72 -7.18 -8.09 -14.62
N LEU A 73 -7.94 -9.20 -14.58
CA LEU A 73 -7.47 -10.47 -14.05
C LEU A 73 -7.11 -11.43 -15.18
N HIS A 74 -5.92 -12.01 -15.09
CA HIS A 74 -5.43 -12.99 -16.06
C HIS A 74 -5.07 -14.30 -15.35
N PRO A 75 -5.38 -15.47 -15.93
CA PRO A 75 -4.91 -16.74 -15.40
C PRO A 75 -3.37 -16.76 -15.33
N ALA A 76 -2.83 -17.21 -14.21
CA ALA A 76 -1.40 -17.45 -14.02
C ALA A 76 -1.16 -18.88 -13.50
N PRO A 77 0.02 -19.48 -13.71
CA PRO A 77 0.30 -20.84 -13.24
C PRO A 77 0.05 -21.05 -11.75
N ASP A 78 0.41 -20.04 -10.94
CA ASP A 78 0.35 -20.11 -9.49
C ASP A 78 -0.83 -19.30 -8.90
N GLY A 79 -1.84 -18.96 -9.71
CA GLY A 79 -3.02 -18.23 -9.26
C GLY A 79 -3.56 -17.24 -10.30
N THR A 80 -3.72 -15.98 -9.92
CA THR A 80 -4.30 -14.93 -10.75
C THR A 80 -3.37 -13.74 -10.82
N LEU A 81 -2.99 -13.34 -12.03
CA LEU A 81 -2.28 -12.09 -12.28
C LEU A 81 -3.28 -10.94 -12.24
N VAL A 82 -3.13 -10.06 -11.26
CA VAL A 82 -3.84 -8.78 -11.19
C VAL A 82 -2.99 -7.74 -11.89
N ARG A 83 -3.55 -7.11 -12.92
CA ARG A 83 -2.92 -5.99 -13.63
C ARG A 83 -3.76 -4.74 -13.43
N LEU A 84 -3.14 -3.69 -12.89
CA LEU A 84 -3.66 -2.33 -12.89
C LEU A 84 -2.97 -1.53 -14.00
N SER A 85 -3.76 -1.02 -14.95
CA SER A 85 -3.31 -0.07 -15.98
C SER A 85 -3.76 1.32 -15.61
N ARG A 86 -2.80 2.24 -15.41
CA ARG A 86 -3.10 3.64 -15.13
C ARG A 86 -3.59 4.38 -16.37
N VAL A 87 -4.36 5.45 -16.21
CA VAL A 87 -4.58 6.40 -17.33
C VAL A 87 -3.29 7.16 -17.65
N PRO A 88 -3.02 7.57 -18.91
CA PRO A 88 -1.87 8.41 -19.22
C PRO A 88 -1.93 9.75 -18.50
N ILE A 89 -0.76 10.28 -18.12
CA ILE A 89 -0.62 11.65 -17.63
C ILE A 89 -1.12 12.64 -18.71
N GLY A 90 -1.73 13.75 -18.30
CA GLY A 90 -2.37 14.72 -19.19
C GLY A 90 -3.86 14.46 -19.44
N ALA A 91 -4.42 13.39 -18.87
CA ALA A 91 -5.85 13.11 -18.94
C ALA A 91 -6.66 14.08 -18.07
N ASP A 92 -6.09 14.51 -16.95
CA ASP A 92 -6.67 15.52 -16.06
C ASP A 92 -5.57 16.38 -15.41
N PRO A 93 -5.44 17.67 -15.78
CA PRO A 93 -4.39 18.56 -15.28
C PRO A 93 -4.38 18.75 -13.75
N GLU A 94 -5.53 18.60 -13.08
CA GLU A 94 -5.59 18.69 -11.61
C GLU A 94 -4.91 17.48 -10.97
N TRP A 95 -5.20 16.29 -11.49
CA TRP A 95 -4.68 15.02 -10.98
C TRP A 95 -3.27 14.69 -11.45
N ASP A 96 -2.79 15.30 -12.55
CA ASP A 96 -1.43 15.14 -13.05
C ASP A 96 -0.37 15.50 -12.00
N THR A 97 -0.68 16.47 -11.14
CA THR A 97 0.20 16.88 -10.03
C THR A 97 0.38 15.73 -9.03
N TYR A 98 -0.67 14.94 -8.77
CA TYR A 98 -0.68 13.83 -7.81
C TYR A 98 -0.37 12.47 -8.45
N TYR A 99 -0.09 12.44 -9.76
CA TYR A 99 -0.02 11.20 -10.53
C TYR A 99 0.99 10.18 -9.98
N ASN A 100 2.18 10.64 -9.59
CA ASN A 100 3.22 9.79 -9.02
C ASN A 100 2.85 9.28 -7.62
N GLU A 101 2.22 10.12 -6.79
CA GLU A 101 1.75 9.73 -5.46
C GLU A 101 0.63 8.70 -5.52
N ILE A 102 -0.32 8.88 -6.45
CA ILE A 102 -1.37 7.89 -6.72
C ILE A 102 -0.74 6.58 -7.24
N THR A 103 0.30 6.67 -8.08
CA THR A 103 1.02 5.47 -8.56
C THR A 103 1.68 4.74 -7.40
N ALA A 104 2.33 5.48 -6.49
CA ALA A 104 2.92 4.92 -5.28
C ALA A 104 1.84 4.26 -4.39
N GLY A 105 0.71 4.92 -4.15
CA GLY A 105 -0.42 4.34 -3.41
C GLY A 105 -0.89 3.02 -4.02
N TRP A 106 -0.98 2.93 -5.34
CA TRP A 106 -1.38 1.70 -6.02
C TRP A 106 -0.41 0.54 -5.85
N TYR A 107 0.90 0.78 -5.81
CA TYR A 107 1.86 -0.27 -5.46
C TYR A 107 1.59 -0.81 -4.05
N THR A 108 1.35 0.07 -3.08
CA THR A 108 1.04 -0.32 -1.70
C THR A 108 -0.28 -1.11 -1.63
N PHE A 109 -1.36 -0.62 -2.26
CA PHE A 109 -2.67 -1.25 -2.20
C PHE A 109 -2.72 -2.61 -2.89
N LEU A 110 -2.05 -2.79 -4.04
CA LEU A 110 -1.98 -4.10 -4.70
C LEU A 110 -1.21 -5.13 -3.88
N GLN A 111 -0.17 -4.71 -3.17
CA GLN A 111 0.55 -5.61 -2.26
C GLN A 111 -0.28 -5.93 -1.01
N GLN A 112 -1.06 -4.98 -0.48
CA GLN A 112 -2.02 -5.24 0.58
C GLN A 112 -3.13 -6.21 0.13
N LEU A 113 -3.64 -6.08 -1.09
CA LEU A 113 -4.59 -7.02 -1.66
C LEU A 113 -4.01 -8.44 -1.73
N LYS A 114 -2.81 -8.59 -2.32
CA LYS A 114 -2.10 -9.87 -2.38
C LYS A 114 -1.93 -10.46 -0.98
N PHE A 115 -1.46 -9.65 -0.03
CA PHE A 115 -1.22 -10.09 1.34
C PHE A 115 -2.50 -10.52 2.06
N ALA A 116 -3.55 -9.70 2.00
CA ALA A 116 -4.82 -9.96 2.65
C ALA A 116 -5.49 -11.23 2.12
N VAL A 117 -5.42 -11.47 0.81
CA VAL A 117 -5.96 -12.69 0.19
C VAL A 117 -5.13 -13.92 0.55
N GLU A 118 -3.80 -13.85 0.47
CA GLU A 118 -2.95 -15.04 0.62
C GLU A 118 -2.70 -15.45 2.07
N ARG A 119 -2.61 -14.50 3.00
CA ARG A 119 -2.24 -14.76 4.40
C ARG A 119 -3.45 -14.78 5.34
N HIS A 120 -4.47 -13.99 5.03
CA HIS A 120 -5.54 -13.67 6.00
C HIS A 120 -6.95 -13.94 5.49
N ASP A 121 -7.14 -14.46 4.27
CA ASP A 121 -8.46 -14.70 3.68
C ASP A 121 -9.40 -13.47 3.80
N LEU A 122 -8.83 -12.27 3.59
CA LEU A 122 -9.51 -10.98 3.73
C LEU A 122 -10.14 -10.75 5.12
N ALA A 123 -9.54 -11.30 6.17
CA ALA A 123 -9.96 -11.07 7.55
C ALA A 123 -10.00 -9.57 7.90
N PRO A 124 -10.77 -9.18 8.93
CA PRO A 124 -10.73 -7.82 9.45
C PRO A 124 -9.31 -7.40 9.83
N ARG A 125 -8.92 -6.22 9.36
CA ARG A 125 -7.65 -5.57 9.70
C ARG A 125 -7.87 -4.31 10.52
N ARG A 126 -6.83 -3.88 11.21
CA ARG A 126 -6.69 -2.50 11.68
C ARG A 126 -5.41 -1.89 11.14
N THR A 127 -5.38 -0.58 10.89
CA THR A 127 -4.18 0.08 10.41
C THR A 127 -3.76 1.27 11.26
N LEU A 128 -2.45 1.49 11.33
CA LEU A 128 -1.85 2.73 11.79
C LEU A 128 -1.12 3.38 10.60
N ILE A 129 -1.41 4.66 10.37
CA ILE A 129 -0.70 5.47 9.38
C ILE A 129 0.10 6.58 10.08
N LEU A 130 1.36 6.74 9.65
CA LEU A 130 2.20 7.89 10.00
C LEU A 130 2.71 8.48 8.70
N GLU A 131 2.27 9.69 8.37
CA GLU A 131 2.67 10.38 7.15
C GLU A 131 3.20 11.79 7.48
N GLY A 132 4.23 12.21 6.75
CA GLY A 132 4.77 13.57 6.80
C GLY A 132 6.21 13.63 6.32
N THR A 133 6.98 14.57 6.83
CA THR A 133 8.39 14.78 6.47
C THR A 133 9.28 14.47 7.67
N LEU A 134 10.45 13.88 7.45
CA LEU A 134 11.43 13.66 8.51
C LEU A 134 12.22 14.95 8.81
N GLU A 135 12.51 15.21 10.08
CA GLU A 135 13.28 16.38 10.53
C GLU A 135 14.69 16.39 9.96
N GLN A 136 15.34 15.22 9.96
CA GLN A 136 16.63 15.05 9.32
C GLN A 136 16.42 14.61 7.87
N PRO A 137 16.99 15.32 6.88
CA PRO A 137 16.95 14.87 5.51
C PRO A 137 17.63 13.49 5.43
N GLY A 138 16.88 12.48 5.02
CA GLY A 138 17.33 11.10 5.04
C GLY A 138 16.29 10.13 4.49
N ILE A 139 16.72 8.89 4.28
CA ILE A 139 15.87 7.83 3.76
C ILE A 139 15.13 7.19 4.94
N LEU A 140 13.81 7.00 4.83
CA LEU A 140 12.96 6.41 5.87
C LEU A 140 13.53 5.12 6.46
N VAL A 141 14.03 4.22 5.59
CA VAL A 141 14.59 2.94 6.03
C VAL A 141 15.87 3.11 6.85
N ASP A 142 16.64 4.17 6.66
CA ASP A 142 17.83 4.44 7.49
C ASP A 142 17.41 4.93 8.87
N ALA A 143 16.43 5.82 8.95
CA ALA A 143 15.89 6.33 10.21
C ALA A 143 15.29 5.22 11.10
N LEU A 144 14.78 4.15 10.48
CA LEU A 144 14.26 2.97 11.16
C LEU A 144 15.32 1.87 11.40
N GLY A 145 16.55 2.04 10.91
CA GLY A 145 17.59 1.02 11.00
C GLY A 145 17.37 -0.20 10.08
N LEU A 146 16.52 -0.06 9.05
CA LEU A 146 16.12 -1.11 8.12
C LEU A 146 16.96 -1.18 6.84
N HIS A 147 18.00 -0.37 6.70
CA HIS A 147 18.86 -0.33 5.50
C HIS A 147 19.40 -1.71 5.07
N THR A 148 19.79 -2.57 6.02
CA THR A 148 20.24 -3.94 5.69
C THR A 148 19.10 -4.83 5.23
N VAL A 149 17.89 -4.62 5.76
CA VAL A 149 16.68 -5.36 5.36
C VAL A 149 16.24 -4.94 3.96
N ALA A 150 16.35 -3.64 3.64
CA ALA A 150 16.03 -3.10 2.31
C ALA A 150 16.92 -3.67 1.19
N ALA A 151 18.09 -4.21 1.53
CA ALA A 151 19.00 -4.88 0.59
C ALA A 151 18.72 -6.38 0.41
N LEU A 152 17.76 -6.95 1.15
CA LEU A 152 17.36 -8.35 1.01
C LEU A 152 16.35 -8.51 -0.13
N GLU A 153 16.37 -9.70 -0.74
CA GLU A 153 15.41 -10.07 -1.78
C GLU A 153 14.03 -10.40 -1.18
N PRO A 154 12.92 -10.18 -1.92
CA PRO A 154 11.61 -10.67 -1.52
C PRO A 154 11.61 -12.17 -1.17
N GLY A 155 10.91 -12.53 -0.10
CA GLY A 155 10.89 -13.86 0.52
C GLY A 155 12.04 -14.13 1.50
N ALA A 156 13.04 -13.25 1.60
CA ALA A 156 14.12 -13.43 2.56
C ALA A 156 13.63 -13.17 4.00
N PRO A 157 13.96 -14.04 4.97
CA PRO A 157 13.65 -13.79 6.36
C PRO A 157 14.50 -12.66 6.92
N TYR A 158 13.93 -11.86 7.82
CA TYR A 158 14.63 -10.78 8.49
C TYR A 158 14.28 -10.70 9.98
N LYS A 159 15.19 -10.08 10.73
CA LYS A 159 14.98 -9.65 12.11
C LYS A 159 15.63 -8.28 12.27
N ALA A 160 14.86 -7.30 12.71
CA ALA A 160 15.34 -5.94 12.90
C ALA A 160 14.88 -5.37 14.23
N GLU A 161 15.80 -4.68 14.90
CA GLU A 161 15.48 -3.81 16.04
C GLU A 161 15.36 -2.39 15.50
N THR A 162 14.16 -1.82 15.52
CA THR A 162 13.92 -0.43 15.11
C THR A 162 13.74 0.45 16.35
N PRO A 163 13.92 1.78 16.23
CA PRO A 163 13.58 2.71 17.30
C PRO A 163 12.09 2.68 17.72
N ALA A 164 11.21 2.13 16.87
CA ALA A 164 9.79 1.93 17.12
C ALA A 164 9.46 0.48 17.59
N GLY A 165 10.48 -0.34 17.87
CA GLY A 165 10.35 -1.71 18.36
C GLY A 165 10.88 -2.76 17.39
N ARG A 166 10.84 -4.01 17.82
CA ARG A 166 11.30 -5.15 17.02
C ARG A 166 10.32 -5.47 15.89
N LEU A 167 10.86 -5.87 14.74
CA LEU A 167 10.12 -6.43 13.62
C LEU A 167 10.81 -7.73 13.15
N THR A 168 10.02 -8.79 13.04
CA THR A 168 10.45 -10.11 12.59
C THR A 168 9.51 -10.64 11.54
N GLY A 169 10.04 -11.16 10.43
CA GLY A 169 9.23 -11.75 9.37
C GLY A 169 10.04 -11.97 8.11
N GLU A 170 9.45 -11.65 6.97
CA GLU A 170 10.04 -11.80 5.63
C GLU A 170 9.88 -10.50 4.84
N VAL A 171 10.81 -10.23 3.93
CA VAL A 171 10.60 -9.17 2.93
C VAL A 171 9.46 -9.59 2.02
N TRP A 172 8.32 -8.89 2.10
CA TRP A 172 7.14 -9.23 1.31
C TRP A 172 7.31 -8.78 -0.13
N ALA A 173 7.68 -7.52 -0.32
CA ALA A 173 7.89 -6.92 -1.63
C ALA A 173 8.79 -5.70 -1.54
N THR A 174 9.49 -5.44 -2.64
CA THR A 174 10.17 -4.17 -2.89
C THR A 174 9.53 -3.56 -4.13
N CYS A 175 8.97 -2.36 -3.99
CA CYS A 175 8.40 -1.59 -5.09
C CYS A 175 9.17 -0.26 -5.23
N PRO A 176 9.01 0.50 -6.33
CA PRO A 176 9.68 1.79 -6.48
C PRO A 176 9.42 2.71 -5.27
N GLY A 177 10.48 3.02 -4.52
CA GLY A 177 10.41 3.84 -3.30
C GLY A 177 9.75 3.17 -2.09
N GLN A 178 9.49 1.86 -2.11
CA GLN A 178 8.74 1.17 -1.06
C GLN A 178 9.38 -0.15 -0.63
N LEU A 179 9.47 -0.35 0.68
CA LEU A 179 9.82 -1.61 1.31
C LEU A 179 8.59 -2.13 2.07
N LEU A 180 8.14 -3.34 1.75
CA LEU A 180 7.02 -3.99 2.44
C LEU A 180 7.53 -5.23 3.15
N LEU A 181 7.25 -5.32 4.44
CA LEU A 181 7.72 -6.39 5.32
C LEU A 181 6.53 -7.06 6.01
N THR A 182 6.53 -8.39 6.08
CA THR A 182 5.65 -9.10 7.00
C THR A 182 6.20 -8.93 8.42
N ALA A 183 5.33 -8.84 9.42
CA ALA A 183 5.77 -8.68 10.80
C ALA A 183 4.90 -9.50 11.76
N GLU A 184 5.53 -10.45 12.46
CA GLU A 184 4.91 -11.26 13.51
C GLU A 184 4.33 -10.37 14.61
N GLU A 185 5.05 -9.29 14.98
CA GLU A 185 4.64 -8.33 16.01
C GLU A 185 3.37 -7.52 15.64
N LEU A 186 2.91 -7.61 14.39
CA LEU A 186 1.68 -6.98 13.90
C LEU A 186 0.50 -7.98 13.79
N GLY A 187 0.63 -9.15 14.42
CA GLY A 187 -0.35 -10.24 14.28
C GLY A 187 -0.22 -10.96 12.94
N ASP A 188 1.03 -11.27 12.54
CA ASP A 188 1.39 -11.66 11.16
C ASP A 188 0.89 -10.62 10.15
N GLY A 189 1.14 -9.34 10.45
CA GLY A 189 0.67 -8.20 9.66
C GLY A 189 1.67 -7.76 8.59
N LEU A 190 1.39 -6.61 7.97
CA LEU A 190 2.21 -6.03 6.92
C LEU A 190 2.61 -4.59 7.27
N ALA A 191 3.90 -4.28 7.23
CA ALA A 191 4.42 -2.94 7.37
C ALA A 191 4.91 -2.44 6.01
N ALA A 192 4.38 -1.32 5.53
CA ALA A 192 4.84 -0.63 4.33
C ALA A 192 5.59 0.65 4.72
N PHE A 193 6.83 0.76 4.25
CA PHE A 193 7.70 1.92 4.42
C PHE A 193 7.89 2.58 3.06
N VAL A 194 7.28 3.73 2.88
CA VAL A 194 7.20 4.45 1.61
C VAL A 194 8.00 5.73 1.71
N GLN A 195 8.97 5.89 0.80
CA GLN A 195 9.68 7.14 0.56
C GLN A 195 8.99 7.85 -0.61
N GLN A 196 8.46 9.05 -0.37
CA GLN A 196 7.85 9.90 -1.39
C GLN A 196 8.91 10.85 -1.95
N GLU A 197 8.87 11.03 -3.27
CA GLU A 197 9.81 11.90 -3.99
C GLU A 197 9.55 13.38 -3.71
N HIS A 198 10.55 14.21 -4.00
CA HIS A 198 10.40 15.66 -4.00
C HIS A 198 9.54 16.09 -5.19
N THR A 199 8.48 16.85 -4.92
CA THR A 199 7.59 17.41 -5.95
C THR A 199 7.44 18.93 -5.77
N SER A 200 6.80 19.60 -6.72
CA SER A 200 6.55 21.06 -6.63
C SER A 200 5.67 21.46 -5.44
N TYR A 201 4.79 20.56 -4.99
CA TYR A 201 3.89 20.77 -3.85
C TYR A 201 4.38 20.06 -2.57
N ARG A 202 5.38 19.18 -2.69
CA ARG A 202 6.07 18.51 -1.58
C ARG A 202 7.58 18.70 -1.74
N PRO A 203 8.11 19.93 -1.56
CA PRO A 203 9.50 20.26 -1.85
C PRO A 203 10.49 19.54 -0.94
N GLU A 204 10.08 19.16 0.27
CA GLU A 204 10.92 18.40 1.22
C GLU A 204 10.80 16.88 1.05
N GLY A 205 10.03 16.42 0.05
CA GLY A 205 9.64 15.02 -0.05
C GLY A 205 8.73 14.61 1.12
N GLY A 206 8.52 13.32 1.25
CA GLY A 206 7.66 12.79 2.31
C GLY A 206 7.96 11.34 2.61
N VAL A 207 7.40 10.85 3.69
CA VAL A 207 7.46 9.47 4.10
C VAL A 207 6.09 9.03 4.58
N LEU A 208 5.77 7.77 4.33
CA LEU A 208 4.58 7.12 4.86
C LEU A 208 4.98 5.78 5.48
N VAL A 209 4.56 5.57 6.71
CA VAL A 209 4.58 4.27 7.38
C VAL A 209 3.14 3.81 7.53
N LEU A 210 2.82 2.67 6.93
CA LEU A 210 1.51 2.03 7.07
C LEU A 210 1.70 0.66 7.71
N LEU A 211 1.18 0.50 8.91
CA LEU A 211 1.15 -0.78 9.62
C LEU A 211 -0.23 -1.37 9.51
N THR A 212 -0.35 -2.52 8.85
CA THR A 212 -1.58 -3.30 8.78
C THR A 212 -1.49 -4.47 9.74
N THR A 213 -2.52 -4.62 10.56
CA THR A 213 -2.54 -5.56 11.69
C THR A 213 -3.75 -6.47 11.63
N TYR A 214 -3.60 -7.69 12.15
CA TYR A 214 -4.67 -8.70 12.19
C TYR A 214 -4.76 -9.33 13.59
N GLY A 215 -5.99 -9.58 14.04
CA GLY A 215 -6.24 -10.34 15.28
C GLY A 215 -5.73 -9.71 16.58
N MET A 216 -5.25 -8.46 16.57
CA MET A 216 -4.84 -7.75 17.78
C MET A 216 -6.04 -7.18 18.54
N ASP A 217 -6.00 -7.31 19.86
CA ASP A 217 -6.95 -6.65 20.75
C ASP A 217 -6.66 -5.14 20.89
N ASP A 218 -7.59 -4.44 21.55
CA ASP A 218 -7.53 -2.98 21.68
C ASP A 218 -6.33 -2.50 22.48
N ASP A 219 -5.95 -3.21 23.54
CA ASP A 219 -4.81 -2.85 24.39
C ASP A 219 -3.48 -3.04 23.64
N ALA A 220 -3.34 -4.13 22.89
CA ALA A 220 -2.17 -4.41 22.06
C ALA A 220 -2.04 -3.38 20.93
N PHE A 221 -3.14 -3.04 20.27
CA PHE A 221 -3.14 -2.03 19.22
C PHE A 221 -2.82 -0.63 19.77
N ALA A 222 -3.40 -0.23 20.91
CA ALA A 222 -3.09 1.05 21.54
C ALA A 222 -1.62 1.14 21.98
N ALA A 223 -1.03 0.04 22.45
CA ALA A 223 0.40 -0.01 22.78
C ALA A 223 1.31 0.09 21.55
N LEU A 224 0.90 -0.51 20.42
CA LEU A 224 1.57 -0.34 19.13
C LEU A 224 1.51 1.12 18.69
N GLU A 225 0.32 1.70 18.66
CA GLU A 225 0.08 3.10 18.28
C GLU A 225 0.92 4.06 19.11
N SER A 226 0.88 3.94 20.44
CA SER A 226 1.66 4.81 21.34
C SER A 226 3.17 4.72 21.08
N ARG A 227 3.69 3.52 20.79
CA ARG A 227 5.11 3.30 20.52
C ARG A 227 5.54 3.94 19.20
N TRP A 228 4.77 3.72 18.13
CA TRP A 228 5.06 4.27 16.81
C TRP A 228 4.82 5.78 16.75
N ALA A 229 3.79 6.30 17.39
CA ALA A 229 3.53 7.73 17.51
C ALA A 229 4.65 8.45 18.29
N SER A 230 5.13 7.85 19.39
CA SER A 230 6.28 8.35 20.16
C SER A 230 7.59 8.37 19.36
N TRP A 231 7.77 7.43 18.43
CA TRP A 231 8.88 7.48 17.48
C TRP A 231 8.67 8.61 16.47
N TRP A 232 7.49 8.67 15.85
CA TRP A 232 7.13 9.65 14.83
C TRP A 232 7.32 11.09 15.32
N GLU A 233 6.82 11.42 16.52
CA GLU A 233 6.94 12.76 17.10
C GLU A 233 8.39 13.23 17.25
N ARG A 234 9.31 12.30 17.50
CA ARG A 234 10.74 12.61 17.67
C ARG A 234 11.50 12.75 16.35
N HIS A 235 10.91 12.34 15.24
CA HIS A 235 11.60 12.27 13.94
C HIS A 235 10.89 13.06 12.85
N ARG A 236 9.63 13.45 13.03
CA ARG A 236 8.91 14.27 12.07
C ARG A 236 9.37 15.71 12.15
N LEU A 237 9.43 16.38 11.01
CA LEU A 237 9.63 17.83 10.97
C LEU A 237 8.45 18.49 11.69
N SER A 238 8.76 19.35 12.67
CA SER A 238 7.73 20.15 13.34
C SER A 238 7.18 21.17 12.36
N SER A 239 5.86 21.17 12.16
CA SER A 239 5.17 22.25 11.47
C SER A 239 5.20 23.49 12.37
N GLU A 240 5.92 24.55 11.97
CA GLU A 240 5.86 25.87 12.62
C GLU A 240 4.47 26.53 12.47
#